data_AF-A0AAP0LQ68-F1
#
_entry.id   AF-A0AAP0LQ68-F1
#
_cell.length_a   1.000
_cell.length_b   1.000
_cell.length_c   1.000
_cell.angle_alpha   90.00
_cell.angle_beta   90.00
_cell.angle_gamma   90.00
#
_symmetry.space_group_name_H-M   'P 1'
#
loop_
_entity.id
_entity.type
_entity.pdbx_description
1 polymer ?
#
loop_
_entity_poly.entity_id
_entity_poly.type
_entity_poly.pdbx_seq_one_letter_code
_entity_poly.pdbx_strand_id
1 'polypeptide(L)'
;MEQMLCQNNKCKIFARLHSVTHFSLSKQNEGMDPSTALFNQLKAAEPFFLLAGPNVIESEEHIMRMAKHIKSISTKVGLPLVFKSSFDKANRTSSKSFRGPGIVEGLKILEKVKIAYDIPIVTDVHETVQCEEVGKVADIIQIPAFLCRQTDLLVAAAKTGKIINIKKGQFCASSVMVNSAEKVRLAGNPNVMVCERGTMFGYNDLIVDPRNLEWMREANCPVVADVTHSLQQPAGKKLDGGGVASGGLRELIPCIARTAVAVGVDGVFMEVHDDPLNAPVDGPTQWPLHNLEELLEELVAIAVKDLISISETYTRDHMLWMEKLMLKKLKFRLNVPTPYVFMLRFLKAAQSDTKVCGNFQNVLLLELEETGNFSRSKSSHFLYVPVKLNLSSEREENIRAAFTETG
;
A
#
# COMPACT_ATOMS: atom_id res chain seq x y z
N MET A 1 5.43 -0.74 -41.24
CA MET A 1 5.74 0.45 -42.06
C MET A 1 4.57 1.40 -41.88
N GLU A 2 4.65 2.28 -40.89
CA GLU A 2 3.68 3.36 -40.67
C GLU A 2 4.48 4.59 -40.21
N GLN A 3 4.49 5.61 -41.07
CA GLN A 3 5.04 6.93 -40.77
C GLN A 3 4.05 7.67 -39.87
N MET A 4 4.48 8.12 -38.70
CA MET A 4 3.71 9.08 -37.90
C MET A 4 4.26 10.49 -38.15
N LEU A 5 3.49 11.26 -38.91
CA LEU A 5 3.60 12.70 -39.08
C LEU A 5 3.34 13.40 -37.74
N CYS A 6 4.32 14.16 -37.26
CA CYS A 6 4.19 15.04 -36.11
C CYS A 6 3.51 16.35 -36.56
N GLN A 7 2.26 16.59 -36.17
CA GLN A 7 1.65 17.92 -36.27
C GLN A 7 0.83 18.28 -35.02
N ASN A 8 1.08 19.51 -34.56
CA ASN A 8 0.30 20.32 -33.61
C ASN A 8 0.53 20.13 -32.10
N ASN A 9 1.58 20.81 -31.63
CA ASN A 9 1.85 21.45 -30.31
C ASN A 9 0.67 21.69 -29.33
N LYS A 10 -0.05 20.64 -28.92
CA LYS A 10 -0.88 20.65 -27.71
C LYS A 10 -0.68 19.33 -26.96
N CYS A 11 0.23 19.32 -25.99
CA CYS A 11 0.35 18.21 -25.04
C CYS A 11 -0.87 18.22 -24.11
N LYS A 12 -1.85 17.38 -24.40
CA LYS A 12 -2.73 16.83 -23.36
C LYS A 12 -1.95 15.72 -22.67
N ILE A 13 -1.89 15.76 -21.33
CA ILE A 13 -1.44 14.64 -20.52
C ILE A 13 -2.40 13.49 -20.82
N PHE A 14 -2.00 12.59 -21.71
CA PHE A 14 -2.52 11.24 -21.69
C PHE A 14 -1.57 10.48 -20.79
N ALA A 15 -1.96 10.31 -19.53
CA ALA A 15 -1.55 9.12 -18.81
C ALA A 15 -1.87 7.98 -19.76
N ARG A 16 -0.82 7.37 -20.34
CA ARG A 16 -0.99 6.20 -21.18
C ARG A 16 -1.76 5.26 -20.28
N LEU A 17 -3.02 4.99 -20.66
CA LEU A 17 -3.75 3.87 -20.13
C LEU A 17 -2.71 2.76 -20.12
N HIS A 18 -2.30 2.32 -18.93
CA HIS A 18 -2.00 0.91 -18.80
C HIS A 18 -3.17 0.29 -19.55
N SER A 19 -2.87 -0.44 -20.62
CA SER A 19 -3.71 -1.57 -20.89
C SER A 19 -3.79 -2.21 -19.52
N VAL A 20 -4.91 -1.99 -18.83
CA VAL A 20 -5.47 -2.96 -17.96
C VAL A 20 -5.43 -4.14 -18.89
N THR A 21 -4.36 -4.91 -18.81
CA THR A 21 -4.47 -6.30 -19.06
C THR A 21 -5.54 -6.64 -18.05
N HIS A 22 -6.80 -6.58 -18.49
CA HIS A 22 -7.71 -7.70 -18.45
C HIS A 22 -6.92 -8.89 -19.02
N PHE A 23 -5.82 -9.25 -18.35
CA PHE A 23 -5.40 -10.60 -18.21
C PHE A 23 -6.67 -11.22 -17.70
N SER A 24 -7.24 -12.04 -18.56
CA SER A 24 -8.56 -12.60 -18.48
C SER A 24 -8.68 -13.47 -17.22
N LEU A 25 -8.70 -12.85 -16.03
CA LEU A 25 -9.12 -13.42 -14.76
C LEU A 25 -10.54 -13.95 -14.91
N SER A 26 -11.34 -13.35 -15.80
CA SER A 26 -12.68 -13.81 -16.17
C SER A 26 -12.69 -15.28 -16.64
N LYS A 27 -11.73 -15.72 -17.47
CA LYS A 27 -11.63 -17.14 -17.87
C LYS A 27 -11.04 -18.06 -16.82
N GLN A 28 -10.21 -17.56 -15.89
CA GLN A 28 -9.65 -18.38 -14.80
C GLN A 28 -10.61 -18.58 -13.63
N ASN A 29 -11.61 -17.70 -13.49
CA ASN A 29 -12.59 -17.74 -12.42
C ASN A 29 -13.95 -18.35 -12.85
N GLU A 30 -14.10 -18.80 -14.09
CA GLU A 30 -15.32 -19.47 -14.56
C GLU A 30 -15.57 -20.76 -13.75
N GLY A 31 -16.69 -20.81 -13.01
CA GLY A 31 -17.08 -21.95 -12.16
C GLY A 31 -16.39 -22.01 -10.79
N MET A 32 -15.56 -21.02 -10.46
CA MET A 32 -14.91 -20.90 -9.15
C MET A 32 -15.85 -20.27 -8.11
N ASP A 33 -15.74 -20.66 -6.84
CA ASP A 33 -16.54 -20.02 -5.79
C ASP A 33 -16.18 -18.52 -5.67
N PRO A 34 -17.14 -17.64 -5.31
CA PRO A 34 -16.91 -16.20 -5.27
C PRO A 34 -15.76 -15.76 -4.35
N SER A 35 -15.52 -16.48 -3.25
CA SER A 35 -14.47 -16.15 -2.29
C SER A 35 -13.08 -16.45 -2.85
N THR A 36 -12.89 -17.57 -3.54
CA THR A 36 -11.63 -17.88 -4.23
C THR A 36 -11.39 -16.94 -5.42
N ALA A 37 -12.44 -16.56 -6.16
CA ALA A 37 -12.32 -15.58 -7.24
C ALA A 37 -11.83 -14.21 -6.73
N LEU A 38 -12.42 -13.70 -5.63
CA LEU A 38 -11.97 -12.49 -4.97
C LEU A 38 -10.54 -12.63 -4.42
N PHE A 39 -10.22 -13.76 -3.80
CA PHE A 39 -8.87 -14.01 -3.26
C PHE A 39 -7.80 -13.94 -4.35
N ASN A 40 -8.05 -14.57 -5.50
CA ASN A 40 -7.14 -14.52 -6.65
C ASN A 40 -7.02 -13.11 -7.22
N GLN A 41 -8.12 -12.36 -7.28
CA GLN A 41 -8.10 -10.96 -7.69
C GLN A 41 -7.23 -10.10 -6.76
N LEU A 42 -7.40 -10.23 -5.44
CA LEU A 42 -6.60 -9.49 -4.46
C LEU A 42 -5.12 -9.90 -4.51
N LYS A 43 -4.84 -11.20 -4.64
CA LYS A 43 -3.47 -11.72 -4.76
C LYS A 43 -2.75 -11.24 -6.02
N ALA A 44 -3.48 -10.97 -7.10
CA ALA A 44 -2.95 -10.46 -8.37
C ALA A 44 -3.04 -8.93 -8.48
N ALA A 45 -3.46 -8.23 -7.43
CA ALA A 45 -3.62 -6.78 -7.45
C ALA A 45 -2.25 -6.09 -7.55
N GLU A 46 -2.14 -5.16 -8.49
CA GLU A 46 -0.99 -4.30 -8.68
C GLU A 46 -1.47 -2.83 -8.64
N PRO A 47 -0.79 -1.93 -7.90
CA PRO A 47 0.42 -2.20 -7.13
C PRO A 47 0.17 -2.89 -5.76
N PHE A 48 -1.05 -2.78 -5.22
CA PHE A 48 -1.51 -3.46 -4.00
C PHE A 48 -3.05 -3.33 -3.89
N PHE A 49 -3.69 -4.04 -2.96
CA PHE A 49 -5.10 -3.81 -2.59
C PHE A 49 -5.26 -3.04 -1.27
N LEU A 50 -6.41 -2.40 -1.08
CA LEU A 50 -6.72 -1.59 0.09
C LEU A 50 -7.83 -2.23 0.95
N LEU A 51 -7.55 -2.45 2.23
CA LEU A 51 -8.56 -2.73 3.25
C LEU A 51 -8.79 -1.44 4.05
N ALA A 52 -9.90 -0.74 3.82
CA ALA A 52 -10.11 0.58 4.44
C ALA A 52 -11.55 0.85 4.87
N GLY A 53 -11.68 1.62 5.94
CA GLY A 53 -12.95 2.09 6.47
C GLY A 53 -12.85 2.50 7.95
N PRO A 54 -13.95 2.96 8.55
CA PRO A 54 -13.97 3.34 9.97
C PRO A 54 -13.67 2.17 10.88
N ASN A 55 -13.03 2.45 12.02
CA ASN A 55 -12.67 1.42 12.99
C ASN A 55 -13.89 0.58 13.43
N VAL A 56 -14.94 1.25 13.87
CA VAL A 56 -16.17 0.65 14.37
C VAL A 56 -17.37 1.27 13.64
N ILE A 57 -18.46 0.52 13.54
CA ILE A 57 -19.74 1.04 13.08
C ILE A 57 -20.29 2.01 14.13
N GLU A 58 -20.40 3.28 13.78
CA GLU A 58 -20.96 4.32 14.66
C GLU A 58 -22.46 4.50 14.43
N SER A 59 -22.85 4.54 13.16
CA SER A 59 -24.23 4.57 12.70
C SER A 59 -24.31 4.11 11.24
N GLU A 60 -25.50 3.73 10.78
CA GLU A 60 -25.72 3.39 9.38
C GLU A 60 -25.39 4.56 8.45
N GLU A 61 -25.84 5.78 8.77
CA GLU A 61 -25.59 6.98 7.96
C GLU A 61 -24.09 7.26 7.82
N HIS A 62 -23.35 7.19 8.93
CA HIS A 62 -21.90 7.40 8.94
C HIS A 62 -21.18 6.37 8.07
N ILE A 63 -21.47 5.08 8.27
CA ILE A 63 -20.83 4.00 7.50
C ILE A 63 -21.15 4.10 6.00
N MET A 64 -22.39 4.41 5.64
CA MET A 64 -22.78 4.58 4.25
C MET A 64 -22.07 5.77 3.60
N ARG A 65 -21.88 6.88 4.32
CA ARG A 65 -21.12 8.05 3.85
C ARG A 65 -19.64 7.71 3.68
N MET A 66 -19.03 7.04 4.66
CA MET A 66 -17.62 6.66 4.62
C MET A 66 -17.33 5.69 3.48
N ALA A 67 -18.17 4.66 3.29
CA ALA A 67 -18.05 3.71 2.18
C ALA A 67 -18.10 4.40 0.82
N LYS A 68 -19.04 5.33 0.61
CA LYS A 68 -19.16 6.10 -0.63
C LYS A 68 -17.88 6.87 -0.95
N HIS A 69 -17.36 7.63 0.00
CA HIS A 69 -16.18 8.46 -0.21
C HIS A 69 -14.92 7.64 -0.40
N ILE A 70 -14.71 6.61 0.43
CA ILE A 70 -13.52 5.74 0.32
C ILE A 70 -13.55 4.98 -1.02
N LYS A 71 -14.70 4.46 -1.45
CA LYS A 71 -14.85 3.84 -2.78
C LYS A 71 -14.51 4.83 -3.91
N SER A 72 -15.04 6.05 -3.82
CA SER A 72 -14.76 7.08 -4.84
C SER A 72 -13.27 7.36 -4.96
N ILE A 73 -12.58 7.51 -3.82
CA ILE A 73 -11.14 7.76 -3.77
C ILE A 73 -10.37 6.55 -4.30
N SER A 74 -10.64 5.34 -3.79
CA SER A 74 -9.93 4.12 -4.21
C SER A 74 -10.09 3.85 -5.71
N THR A 75 -11.27 4.10 -6.27
CA THR A 75 -11.54 3.97 -7.70
C THR A 75 -10.74 4.99 -8.50
N LYS A 76 -10.65 6.24 -8.02
CA LYS A 76 -9.88 7.31 -8.68
C LYS A 76 -8.39 6.98 -8.73
N VAL A 77 -7.83 6.43 -7.66
CA VAL A 77 -6.41 6.03 -7.60
C VAL A 77 -6.12 4.67 -8.22
N GLY A 78 -7.16 3.93 -8.64
CA GLY A 78 -7.02 2.63 -9.30
C GLY A 78 -6.71 1.45 -8.38
N LEU A 79 -7.04 1.53 -7.09
CA LEU A 79 -6.80 0.45 -6.11
C LEU A 79 -8.05 -0.40 -5.87
N PRO A 80 -7.94 -1.75 -5.89
CA PRO A 80 -9.00 -2.63 -5.40
C PRO A 80 -9.29 -2.36 -3.93
N LEU A 81 -10.56 -2.14 -3.59
CA LEU A 81 -11.00 -1.84 -2.22
C LEU A 81 -11.81 -2.99 -1.64
N VAL A 82 -11.51 -3.34 -0.38
CA VAL A 82 -12.40 -4.08 0.50
C VAL A 82 -12.73 -3.16 1.68
N PHE A 83 -14.02 -2.92 1.89
CA PHE A 83 -14.48 -2.00 2.93
C PHE A 83 -14.42 -2.67 4.30
N LYS A 84 -13.78 -2.00 5.26
CA LYS A 84 -13.60 -2.48 6.62
C LYS A 84 -14.46 -1.72 7.61
N SER A 85 -15.17 -2.43 8.49
CA SER A 85 -15.60 -1.88 9.77
C SER A 85 -15.93 -2.97 10.77
N SER A 86 -15.70 -2.72 12.07
CA SER A 86 -16.00 -3.67 13.15
C SER A 86 -17.41 -3.45 13.69
N PHE A 87 -18.20 -4.52 13.84
CA PHE A 87 -19.52 -4.45 14.49
C PHE A 87 -19.44 -4.41 16.03
N ASP A 88 -18.31 -4.87 16.58
CA ASP A 88 -18.03 -4.92 18.02
C ASP A 88 -16.53 -4.69 18.29
N LYS A 89 -16.23 -3.93 19.35
CA LYS A 89 -14.89 -3.77 19.93
C LYS A 89 -14.84 -4.53 21.26
N ALA A 90 -14.63 -5.85 21.18
CA ALA A 90 -14.64 -6.75 22.33
C ALA A 90 -13.43 -6.60 23.28
N ASN A 91 -12.39 -5.88 22.87
CA ASN A 91 -11.09 -5.81 23.54
C ASN A 91 -10.77 -4.42 24.13
N ARG A 92 -11.78 -3.66 24.55
CA ARG A 92 -11.58 -2.35 25.18
C ARG A 92 -11.08 -2.49 26.62
N THR A 93 -10.19 -1.59 27.03
CA THR A 93 -9.67 -1.54 28.42
C THR A 93 -10.76 -1.22 29.45
N SER A 94 -11.78 -0.44 29.08
CA SER A 94 -12.87 -0.01 29.97
C SER A 94 -14.21 -0.55 29.49
N SER A 95 -14.98 -1.17 30.40
CA SER A 95 -16.32 -1.71 30.15
C SER A 95 -17.37 -0.65 29.80
N LYS A 96 -17.11 0.63 30.12
CA LYS A 96 -18.00 1.76 29.79
C LYS A 96 -17.77 2.31 28.36
N SER A 97 -16.78 1.79 27.65
CA SER A 97 -16.41 2.32 26.34
C SER A 97 -17.40 1.88 25.27
N PHE A 98 -17.65 2.74 24.27
CA PHE A 98 -18.43 2.37 23.10
C PHE A 98 -17.83 1.15 22.38
N ARG A 99 -18.70 0.21 21.99
CA ARG A 99 -18.33 -1.06 21.38
C ARG A 99 -18.82 -1.22 19.94
N GLY A 100 -19.86 -0.51 19.54
CA GLY A 100 -20.52 -0.71 18.24
C GLY A 100 -21.97 -1.20 18.41
N PRO A 101 -22.69 -1.42 17.30
CA PRO A 101 -24.10 -1.80 17.29
C PRO A 101 -24.34 -3.28 17.63
N GLY A 102 -23.29 -4.09 17.75
CA GLY A 102 -23.37 -5.53 17.93
C GLY A 102 -23.58 -6.28 16.62
N ILE A 103 -23.54 -7.62 16.67
CA ILE A 103 -23.47 -8.47 15.49
C ILE A 103 -24.69 -8.35 14.56
N VAL A 104 -25.91 -8.37 15.11
CA VAL A 104 -27.14 -8.40 14.29
C VAL A 104 -27.29 -7.12 13.48
N GLU A 105 -27.27 -5.95 14.14
CA GLU A 105 -27.44 -4.67 13.45
C GLU A 105 -26.18 -4.29 12.65
N GLY A 106 -24.98 -4.61 13.17
CA GLY A 106 -23.74 -4.34 12.45
C GLY A 106 -23.62 -5.09 11.12
N LEU A 107 -23.98 -6.38 11.08
CA LEU A 107 -23.94 -7.15 9.84
C LEU A 107 -24.99 -6.67 8.83
N LYS A 108 -26.18 -6.29 9.30
CA LYS A 108 -27.21 -5.67 8.44
C LYS A 108 -26.72 -4.37 7.79
N ILE A 109 -26.01 -3.52 8.54
CA ILE A 109 -25.43 -2.28 8.00
C ILE A 109 -24.34 -2.60 6.96
N LEU A 110 -23.46 -3.57 7.25
CA LEU A 110 -22.39 -3.97 6.33
C LEU A 110 -22.95 -4.60 5.04
N GLU A 111 -24.03 -5.37 5.13
CA GLU A 111 -24.72 -5.92 3.96
C GLU A 111 -25.30 -4.79 3.08
N LYS A 112 -25.89 -3.75 3.67
CA LYS A 112 -26.36 -2.57 2.94
C LYS A 112 -25.22 -1.87 2.20
N VAL A 113 -24.05 -1.71 2.82
CA VAL A 113 -22.85 -1.15 2.17
C VAL A 113 -22.44 -2.00 0.97
N LYS A 114 -22.36 -3.31 1.16
CA LYS A 114 -21.99 -4.28 0.13
C LYS A 114 -22.90 -4.18 -1.09
N ILE A 115 -24.22 -4.16 -0.88
CA ILE A 115 -25.22 -4.07 -1.95
C ILE A 115 -25.21 -2.69 -2.63
N ALA A 116 -25.24 -1.61 -1.84
CA ALA A 116 -25.39 -0.27 -2.37
C ALA A 116 -24.18 0.19 -3.17
N TYR A 117 -22.99 -0.28 -2.78
CA TYR A 117 -21.74 0.15 -3.39
C TYR A 117 -21.01 -0.97 -4.11
N ASP A 118 -21.49 -2.21 -4.17
CA ASP A 118 -20.80 -3.32 -4.85
C ASP A 118 -19.30 -3.38 -4.48
N ILE A 119 -19.04 -3.43 -3.17
CA ILE A 119 -17.67 -3.53 -2.61
C ILE A 119 -17.62 -4.70 -1.62
N PRO A 120 -16.56 -5.52 -1.65
CA PRO A 120 -16.37 -6.58 -0.68
C PRO A 120 -16.23 -6.04 0.74
N ILE A 121 -16.61 -6.83 1.73
CA ILE A 121 -16.59 -6.48 3.15
C ILE A 121 -15.54 -7.28 3.92
N VAL A 122 -14.79 -6.60 4.79
CA VAL A 122 -13.98 -7.23 5.84
C VAL A 122 -14.44 -6.78 7.23
N THR A 123 -14.69 -7.73 8.12
CA THR A 123 -15.00 -7.48 9.53
C THR A 123 -14.40 -8.57 10.42
N ASP A 124 -14.22 -8.27 11.70
CA ASP A 124 -13.55 -9.15 12.66
C ASP A 124 -14.52 -9.96 13.52
N VAL A 125 -14.09 -11.18 13.87
CA VAL A 125 -14.77 -12.07 14.82
C VAL A 125 -13.98 -12.20 16.11
N HIS A 126 -14.69 -12.38 17.22
CA HIS A 126 -14.12 -12.47 18.57
C HIS A 126 -14.32 -13.85 19.21
N GLU A 127 -15.31 -14.60 18.74
CA GLU A 127 -15.66 -15.94 19.24
C GLU A 127 -16.08 -16.86 18.09
N THR A 128 -15.92 -18.18 18.28
CA THR A 128 -16.19 -19.21 17.25
C THR A 128 -17.63 -19.18 16.74
N VAL A 129 -18.58 -18.91 17.64
CA VAL A 129 -20.03 -18.86 17.33
C VAL A 129 -20.40 -17.72 16.38
N GLN A 130 -19.54 -16.73 16.21
CA GLN A 130 -19.78 -15.58 15.34
C GLN A 130 -19.43 -15.88 13.87
N CYS A 131 -18.54 -16.84 13.61
CA CYS A 131 -17.95 -17.06 12.28
C CYS A 131 -19.00 -17.35 11.19
N GLU A 132 -19.99 -18.21 11.48
CA GLU A 132 -21.01 -18.57 10.50
C GLU A 132 -21.86 -17.37 10.08
N GLU A 133 -22.36 -16.61 11.04
CA GLU A 133 -23.22 -15.46 10.77
C GLU A 133 -22.45 -14.33 10.07
N VAL A 134 -21.24 -14.04 10.52
CA VAL A 134 -20.35 -13.06 9.85
C VAL A 134 -20.03 -13.52 8.43
N GLY A 135 -19.80 -14.82 8.22
CA GLY A 135 -19.53 -15.40 6.91
C GLY A 135 -20.70 -15.32 5.91
N LYS A 136 -21.92 -15.00 6.35
CA LYS A 136 -23.04 -14.76 5.40
C LYS A 136 -22.89 -13.41 4.69
N VAL A 137 -22.28 -12.43 5.35
CA VAL A 137 -22.15 -11.05 4.84
C VAL A 137 -20.73 -10.73 4.38
N ALA A 138 -19.73 -11.03 5.22
CA ALA A 138 -18.35 -10.67 4.98
C ALA A 138 -17.71 -11.56 3.90
N ASP A 139 -16.89 -10.94 3.06
CA ASP A 139 -16.06 -11.63 2.07
C ASP A 139 -14.71 -12.05 2.67
N ILE A 140 -14.24 -11.25 3.64
CA ILE A 140 -13.05 -11.51 4.43
C ILE A 140 -13.41 -11.51 5.92
N ILE A 141 -13.10 -12.60 6.63
CA ILE A 141 -13.18 -12.70 8.08
C ILE A 141 -11.81 -12.35 8.67
N GLN A 142 -11.76 -11.30 9.48
CA GLN A 142 -10.53 -10.89 10.15
C GLN A 142 -10.41 -11.52 11.53
N ILE A 143 -9.23 -12.08 11.83
CA ILE A 143 -8.89 -12.61 13.14
C ILE A 143 -8.09 -11.55 13.91
N PRO A 144 -8.58 -11.06 15.07
CA PRO A 144 -7.89 -10.07 15.88
C PRO A 144 -6.50 -10.54 16.33
N ALA A 145 -5.58 -9.58 16.51
CA ALA A 145 -4.19 -9.86 16.86
C ALA A 145 -4.02 -10.70 18.13
N PHE A 146 -4.85 -10.47 19.15
CA PHE A 146 -4.82 -11.25 20.40
C PHE A 146 -5.29 -12.70 20.22
N LEU A 147 -6.05 -12.97 19.16
CA LEU A 147 -6.67 -14.25 18.90
C LEU A 147 -5.95 -15.04 17.78
N CYS A 148 -4.82 -14.54 17.27
CA CYS A 148 -4.14 -15.07 16.09
C CYS A 148 -3.66 -16.53 16.23
N ARG A 149 -3.58 -17.06 17.46
CA ARG A 149 -3.18 -18.44 17.75
C ARG A 149 -4.33 -19.39 18.11
N GLN A 150 -5.55 -18.87 18.30
CA GLN A 150 -6.69 -19.63 18.81
C GLN A 150 -7.16 -20.62 17.75
N THR A 151 -6.77 -21.89 17.90
CA THR A 151 -7.01 -22.93 16.90
C THR A 151 -8.48 -23.05 16.55
N ASP A 152 -9.36 -23.11 17.55
CA ASP A 152 -10.79 -23.30 17.31
C ASP A 152 -11.41 -22.13 16.55
N LEU A 153 -10.98 -20.90 16.83
CA LEU A 153 -11.43 -19.71 16.10
C LEU A 153 -10.95 -19.74 14.64
N LEU A 154 -9.67 -20.08 14.41
CA LEU A 154 -9.12 -20.21 13.06
C LEU A 154 -9.83 -21.29 12.26
N VAL A 155 -10.10 -22.45 12.87
CA VAL A 155 -10.83 -23.56 12.23
C VAL A 155 -12.29 -23.19 11.97
N ALA A 156 -12.96 -22.53 12.92
CA ALA A 156 -14.33 -22.07 12.74
C ALA A 156 -14.44 -21.05 11.60
N ALA A 157 -13.51 -20.09 11.53
CA ALA A 157 -13.45 -19.12 10.44
C ALA A 157 -13.16 -19.81 9.10
N ALA A 158 -12.19 -20.75 9.06
CA ALA A 158 -11.85 -21.51 7.86
C ALA A 158 -13.06 -22.25 7.27
N LYS A 159 -13.88 -22.88 8.12
CA LYS A 159 -15.08 -23.64 7.71
C LYS A 159 -16.17 -22.82 7.02
N THR A 160 -16.09 -21.48 7.09
CA THR A 160 -17.01 -20.59 6.35
C THR A 160 -16.72 -20.52 4.85
N GLY A 161 -15.53 -20.97 4.41
CA GLY A 161 -15.05 -20.84 3.04
C GLY A 161 -14.65 -19.41 2.63
N LYS A 162 -14.81 -18.43 3.52
CA LYS A 162 -14.42 -17.03 3.28
C LYS A 162 -12.91 -16.84 3.32
N ILE A 163 -12.46 -15.70 2.82
CA ILE A 163 -11.06 -15.30 2.93
C ILE A 163 -10.74 -15.00 4.40
N ILE A 164 -9.64 -15.52 4.94
CA ILE A 164 -9.26 -15.32 6.33
C ILE A 164 -8.07 -14.38 6.42
N ASN A 165 -8.23 -13.22 7.07
CA ASN A 165 -7.15 -12.27 7.33
C ASN A 165 -6.68 -12.36 8.78
N ILE A 166 -5.49 -12.89 9.03
CA ILE A 166 -4.97 -13.08 10.39
C ILE A 166 -4.04 -11.92 10.76
N LYS A 167 -4.46 -11.06 11.70
CA LYS A 167 -3.58 -10.01 12.27
C LYS A 167 -2.52 -10.68 13.15
N LYS A 168 -1.25 -10.36 12.94
CA LYS A 168 -0.15 -10.87 13.77
C LYS A 168 -0.29 -10.35 15.19
N GLY A 169 -0.19 -11.27 16.16
CA GLY A 169 -0.10 -10.91 17.57
C GLY A 169 1.11 -10.02 17.82
N GLN A 170 0.92 -8.94 18.58
CA GLN A 170 2.00 -8.03 18.95
C GLN A 170 3.10 -8.67 19.81
N PHE A 171 2.86 -9.89 20.34
CA PHE A 171 3.81 -10.73 21.06
C PHE A 171 4.40 -11.86 20.18
N CYS A 172 4.10 -11.89 18.89
CA CYS A 172 4.48 -12.97 17.98
C CYS A 172 5.58 -12.54 17.00
N ALA A 173 6.52 -13.46 16.78
CA ALA A 173 7.40 -13.44 15.60
C ALA A 173 6.62 -13.80 14.32
N SER A 174 7.19 -13.46 13.16
CA SER A 174 6.64 -13.77 11.83
C SER A 174 6.35 -15.26 11.64
N SER A 175 7.19 -16.16 12.16
CA SER A 175 7.03 -17.62 12.04
C SER A 175 5.73 -18.16 12.66
N VAL A 176 5.14 -17.46 13.64
CA VAL A 176 3.81 -17.83 14.19
C VAL A 176 2.73 -17.70 13.12
N MET A 177 2.89 -16.78 12.17
CA MET A 177 1.92 -16.53 11.11
C MET A 177 1.91 -17.67 10.09
N VAL A 178 3.06 -18.31 9.84
CA VAL A 178 3.16 -19.53 9.02
C VAL A 178 2.27 -20.63 9.61
N ASN A 179 2.44 -20.91 10.90
CA ASN A 179 1.65 -21.93 11.59
C ASN A 179 0.16 -21.57 11.67
N SER A 180 -0.17 -20.29 11.83
CA SER A 180 -1.57 -19.83 11.93
C SER A 180 -2.28 -19.92 10.57
N ALA A 181 -1.59 -19.57 9.48
CA ALA A 181 -2.09 -19.78 8.13
C ALA A 181 -2.27 -21.28 7.82
N GLU A 182 -1.33 -22.12 8.26
CA GLU A 182 -1.42 -23.56 8.03
C GLU A 182 -2.60 -24.22 8.75
N LYS A 183 -2.97 -23.76 9.96
CA LYS A 183 -4.20 -24.21 10.63
C LYS A 183 -5.45 -23.95 9.80
N VAL A 184 -5.53 -22.80 9.11
CA VAL A 184 -6.66 -22.46 8.23
C VAL A 184 -6.67 -23.38 7.00
N ARG A 185 -5.50 -23.65 6.40
CA ARG A 185 -5.36 -24.58 5.26
C ARG A 185 -5.73 -26.01 5.60
N LEU A 186 -5.21 -26.53 6.72
CA LEU A 186 -5.52 -27.88 7.22
C LEU A 186 -6.99 -28.05 7.59
N ALA A 187 -7.69 -26.97 7.92
CA ALA A 187 -9.14 -26.94 8.10
C ALA A 187 -9.93 -26.92 6.79
N GLY A 188 -9.26 -26.97 5.63
CA GLY A 188 -9.87 -27.10 4.31
C GLY A 188 -10.03 -25.78 3.55
N ASN A 189 -9.45 -24.67 4.02
CA ASN A 189 -9.59 -23.36 3.37
C ASN A 189 -8.23 -22.79 2.92
N PRO A 190 -7.95 -22.72 1.60
CA PRO A 190 -6.69 -22.17 1.09
C PRO A 190 -6.66 -20.63 1.06
N ASN A 191 -7.80 -19.97 1.20
CA ASN A 191 -7.97 -18.52 1.04
C ASN A 191 -7.57 -17.79 2.34
N VAL A 192 -6.29 -17.79 2.66
CA VAL A 192 -5.74 -17.14 3.85
C VAL A 192 -4.78 -16.03 3.48
N MET A 193 -4.72 -14.96 4.28
CA MET A 193 -3.74 -13.88 4.24
C MET A 193 -3.28 -13.54 5.66
N VAL A 194 -2.12 -12.91 5.78
CA VAL A 194 -1.51 -12.56 7.06
C VAL A 194 -1.21 -11.06 7.12
N CYS A 195 -1.40 -10.45 8.28
CA CYS A 195 -1.31 -9.00 8.42
C CYS A 195 -0.35 -8.56 9.53
N GLU A 196 0.68 -7.79 9.19
CA GLU A 196 1.58 -7.12 10.14
C GLU A 196 0.88 -5.89 10.75
N ARG A 197 1.01 -5.70 12.07
CA ARG A 197 0.40 -4.60 12.82
C ARG A 197 1.26 -4.07 13.97
N GLY A 198 2.57 -4.30 13.93
CA GLY A 198 3.53 -3.94 14.97
C GLY A 198 3.78 -5.05 15.99
N THR A 199 4.88 -4.89 16.74
CA THR A 199 5.34 -5.79 17.81
C THR A 199 5.59 -4.98 19.07
N MET A 200 5.26 -5.53 20.24
CA MET A 200 5.47 -4.87 21.54
C MET A 200 6.93 -4.44 21.71
N PHE A 201 7.15 -3.17 22.01
CA PHE A 201 8.47 -2.61 22.26
C PHE A 201 8.48 -1.86 23.60
N GLY A 202 8.91 -2.56 24.64
CA GLY A 202 8.76 -2.05 26.00
C GLY A 202 7.29 -1.97 26.42
N TYR A 203 6.96 -1.01 27.28
CA TYR A 203 5.60 -0.77 27.74
C TYR A 203 4.92 0.30 26.90
N ASN A 204 3.65 0.08 26.57
CA ASN A 204 2.75 1.05 25.94
C ASN A 204 3.15 1.49 24.52
N ASP A 205 4.06 0.78 23.86
CA ASP A 205 4.51 1.13 22.51
C ASP A 205 4.69 -0.09 21.59
N LEU A 206 4.64 0.18 20.29
CA LEU A 206 4.80 -0.81 19.23
C LEU A 206 5.87 -0.35 18.24
N ILE A 207 6.68 -1.30 17.77
CA ILE A 207 7.61 -1.08 16.67
C ILE A 207 7.20 -1.93 15.46
N VAL A 208 7.35 -1.35 14.27
CA VAL A 208 7.26 -2.07 13.00
C VAL A 208 8.68 -2.44 12.59
N ASP A 209 8.95 -3.74 12.54
CA ASP A 209 10.18 -4.27 11.96
C ASP A 209 9.92 -4.61 10.48
N PRO A 210 10.47 -3.86 9.51
CA PRO A 210 10.22 -4.13 8.10
C PRO A 210 10.67 -5.53 7.66
N ARG A 211 11.60 -6.17 8.37
CA ARG A 211 12.01 -7.55 8.10
C ARG A 211 10.87 -8.55 8.28
N ASN A 212 9.92 -8.27 9.18
CA ASN A 212 8.75 -9.12 9.35
C ASN A 212 7.89 -9.19 8.09
N LEU A 213 7.80 -8.11 7.30
CA LEU A 213 7.03 -8.09 6.06
C LEU A 213 7.61 -9.09 5.06
N GLU A 214 8.95 -9.21 5.01
CA GLU A 214 9.65 -10.21 4.19
C GLU A 214 9.51 -11.61 4.77
N TRP A 215 9.79 -11.80 6.07
CA TRP A 215 9.71 -13.14 6.69
C TRP A 215 8.29 -13.72 6.70
N MET A 216 7.25 -12.88 6.79
CA MET A 216 5.86 -13.34 6.71
C MET A 216 5.50 -13.92 5.34
N ARG A 217 6.31 -13.68 4.30
CA ARG A 217 6.15 -14.32 2.98
C ARG A 217 6.31 -15.83 3.03
N GLU A 218 7.07 -16.36 4.00
CA GLU A 218 7.18 -17.81 4.24
C GLU A 218 5.83 -18.48 4.51
N ALA A 219 4.82 -17.72 4.93
CA ALA A 219 3.47 -18.22 5.08
C ALA A 219 2.81 -18.60 3.75
N ASN A 220 3.39 -18.25 2.60
CA ASN A 220 2.91 -18.55 1.24
C ASN A 220 1.47 -18.09 0.99
N CYS A 221 1.19 -16.85 1.37
CA CYS A 221 -0.08 -16.17 1.19
C CYS A 221 0.12 -14.66 1.10
N PRO A 222 -0.92 -13.88 0.76
CA PRO A 222 -0.80 -12.44 0.76
C PRO A 222 -0.38 -11.86 2.12
N VAL A 223 0.49 -10.85 2.09
CA VAL A 223 0.98 -10.10 3.25
C VAL A 223 0.38 -8.70 3.21
N VAL A 224 -0.35 -8.35 4.27
CA VAL A 224 -1.02 -7.06 4.44
C VAL A 224 -0.31 -6.25 5.53
N ALA A 225 -0.11 -4.95 5.33
CA ALA A 225 0.39 -4.06 6.38
C ALA A 225 -0.74 -3.20 6.97
N ASP A 226 -1.03 -3.36 8.26
CA ASP A 226 -1.88 -2.44 9.03
C ASP A 226 -1.08 -1.21 9.43
N VAL A 227 -1.19 -0.15 8.64
CA VAL A 227 -0.38 1.06 8.82
C VAL A 227 -0.94 1.97 9.92
N THR A 228 -2.15 1.69 10.39
CA THR A 228 -2.84 2.43 11.45
C THR A 228 -2.53 1.87 12.84
N HIS A 229 -2.89 0.62 13.10
CA HIS A 229 -2.73 0.03 14.42
C HIS A 229 -1.26 -0.31 14.76
N SER A 230 -0.38 -0.34 13.76
CA SER A 230 1.07 -0.39 13.95
C SER A 230 1.62 0.77 14.78
N LEU A 231 0.88 1.88 14.81
CA LEU A 231 1.25 3.11 15.52
C LEU A 231 0.35 3.37 16.73
N GLN A 232 -0.42 2.37 17.14
CA GLN A 232 -1.18 2.42 18.38
C GLN A 232 -0.20 2.38 19.56
N GLN A 233 -0.46 3.20 20.57
CA GLN A 233 0.23 3.13 21.85
C GLN A 233 -0.71 2.48 22.87
N PRO A 234 -0.61 1.16 23.12
CA PRO A 234 -1.53 0.46 24.00
C PRO A 234 -1.52 1.08 25.40
N ALA A 235 -2.69 1.43 25.92
CA ALA A 235 -2.80 2.11 27.23
C ALA A 235 -1.99 3.43 27.34
N GLY A 236 -1.66 4.08 26.22
CA GLY A 236 -0.80 5.27 26.17
C GLY A 236 -1.42 6.56 26.75
N LYS A 237 -2.74 6.61 26.93
CA LYS A 237 -3.45 7.78 27.47
C LYS A 237 -4.08 7.48 28.83
N LYS A 238 -3.74 8.26 29.86
CA LYS A 238 -4.49 8.27 31.12
C LYS A 238 -5.80 9.04 30.96
N LEU A 239 -6.88 8.52 31.54
CA LEU A 239 -8.19 9.16 31.51
C LEU A 239 -8.46 9.93 32.81
N ASP A 240 -9.21 11.02 32.69
CA ASP A 240 -9.72 11.77 33.84
C ASP A 240 -10.68 10.86 34.63
N GLY A 241 -10.44 10.71 35.94
CA GLY A 241 -11.19 9.79 36.81
C GLY A 241 -10.61 8.38 36.94
N GLY A 242 -9.43 8.11 36.37
CA GLY A 242 -8.72 6.83 36.50
C GLY A 242 -8.97 5.86 35.35
N GLY A 243 -7.98 5.00 35.06
CA GLY A 243 -7.97 4.09 33.90
C GLY A 243 -7.13 4.60 32.73
N VAL A 244 -7.04 3.79 31.68
CA VAL A 244 -6.21 4.05 30.50
C VAL A 244 -6.94 3.73 29.19
N ALA A 245 -6.64 4.50 28.15
CA ALA A 245 -7.06 4.28 26.77
C ALA A 245 -5.84 4.19 25.86
N SER A 246 -6.01 3.61 24.67
CA SER A 246 -4.96 3.62 23.64
C SER A 246 -4.69 5.04 23.16
N GLY A 247 -3.41 5.40 23.05
CA GLY A 247 -2.95 6.55 22.28
C GLY A 247 -2.55 6.12 20.86
N GLY A 248 -1.84 6.99 20.16
CA GLY A 248 -1.27 6.64 18.86
C GLY A 248 -0.55 7.81 18.19
N LEU A 249 0.26 7.46 17.19
CA LEU A 249 1.13 8.38 16.45
C LEU A 249 0.64 8.53 15.01
N ARG A 250 -0.55 9.12 14.82
CA ARG A 250 -1.21 9.25 13.50
C ARG A 250 -0.29 9.85 12.42
N GLU A 251 0.52 10.83 12.81
CA GLU A 251 1.45 11.55 11.94
C GLU A 251 2.53 10.64 11.33
N LEU A 252 2.77 9.47 11.92
CA LEU A 252 3.71 8.47 11.39
C LEU A 252 3.04 7.47 10.43
N ILE A 253 1.72 7.51 10.24
CA ILE A 253 1.01 6.61 9.31
C ILE A 253 1.61 6.68 7.89
N PRO A 254 1.86 7.87 7.30
CA PRO A 254 2.52 7.95 5.99
C PRO A 254 3.90 7.30 5.98
N CYS A 255 4.68 7.43 7.06
CA CYS A 255 6.01 6.83 7.16
C CYS A 255 5.94 5.29 7.11
N ILE A 256 5.06 4.70 7.93
CA ILE A 256 4.86 3.24 7.97
C ILE A 256 4.26 2.73 6.67
N ALA A 257 3.31 3.45 6.08
CA ALA A 257 2.70 3.09 4.81
C ALA A 257 3.71 3.10 3.67
N ARG A 258 4.54 4.15 3.54
CA ARG A 258 5.64 4.22 2.59
C ARG A 258 6.62 3.05 2.75
N THR A 259 6.96 2.73 3.99
CA THR A 259 7.87 1.62 4.30
C THR A 259 7.28 0.30 3.83
N ALA A 260 6.00 0.04 4.12
CA ALA A 260 5.32 -1.18 3.73
C ALA A 260 5.26 -1.35 2.20
N VAL A 261 4.86 -0.31 1.47
CA VAL A 261 4.77 -0.39 0.01
C VAL A 261 6.14 -0.47 -0.66
N ALA A 262 7.17 0.19 -0.11
CA ALA A 262 8.54 0.09 -0.62
C ALA A 262 9.17 -1.30 -0.43
N VAL A 263 8.83 -1.98 0.68
CA VAL A 263 9.19 -3.41 0.87
C VAL A 263 8.42 -4.31 -0.09
N GLY A 264 7.19 -3.92 -0.46
CA GLY A 264 6.37 -4.62 -1.45
C GLY A 264 5.37 -5.58 -0.82
N VAL A 265 4.51 -5.07 0.07
CA VAL A 265 3.31 -5.79 0.57
C VAL A 265 2.24 -5.91 -0.51
N ASP A 266 1.37 -6.93 -0.44
CA ASP A 266 0.29 -7.08 -1.43
C ASP A 266 -0.94 -6.24 -1.08
N GLY A 267 -1.08 -5.85 0.19
CA GLY A 267 -2.19 -5.05 0.65
C GLY A 267 -1.84 -4.09 1.78
N VAL A 268 -2.58 -2.99 1.84
CA VAL A 268 -2.52 -2.02 2.94
C VAL A 268 -3.85 -2.06 3.67
N PHE A 269 -3.80 -2.17 5.00
CA PHE A 269 -4.93 -1.96 5.88
C PHE A 269 -4.80 -0.58 6.53
N MET A 270 -5.86 0.23 6.44
CA MET A 270 -5.88 1.58 7.00
C MET A 270 -7.28 1.93 7.51
N GLU A 271 -7.38 2.24 8.80
CA GLU A 271 -8.60 2.84 9.33
C GLU A 271 -8.69 4.32 8.95
N VAL A 272 -9.87 4.73 8.49
CA VAL A 272 -10.12 6.08 7.97
C VAL A 272 -11.37 6.64 8.62
N HIS A 273 -11.32 7.91 9.02
CA HIS A 273 -12.44 8.60 9.65
C HIS A 273 -12.58 10.03 9.12
N ASP A 274 -13.80 10.53 8.99
CA ASP A 274 -14.08 11.91 8.58
C ASP A 274 -13.75 12.93 9.68
N ASP A 275 -13.97 12.55 10.94
CA ASP A 275 -13.57 13.30 12.14
C ASP A 275 -12.75 12.47 13.17
N PRO A 276 -11.46 12.18 12.92
CA PRO A 276 -10.65 11.34 13.82
C PRO A 276 -10.48 11.86 15.25
N LEU A 277 -10.76 13.15 15.50
CA LEU A 277 -10.64 13.76 16.84
C LEU A 277 -11.82 13.36 17.73
N ASN A 278 -13.01 13.23 17.15
CA ASN A 278 -14.23 12.86 17.87
C ASN A 278 -14.63 11.38 17.68
N ALA A 279 -13.83 10.60 16.95
CA ALA A 279 -14.06 9.17 16.79
C ALA A 279 -14.14 8.45 18.16
N PRO A 280 -15.14 7.58 18.38
CA PRO A 280 -15.41 6.94 19.68
C PRO A 280 -14.36 5.87 20.04
N VAL A 281 -13.59 5.38 19.06
CA VAL A 281 -12.61 4.30 19.22
C VAL A 281 -11.39 4.53 18.34
N ASP A 282 -10.19 4.36 18.92
CA ASP A 282 -8.89 4.50 18.26
C ASP A 282 -8.73 5.78 17.40
N GLY A 283 -9.41 6.86 17.78
CA GLY A 283 -9.29 8.17 17.13
C GLY A 283 -7.83 8.53 16.81
N PRO A 284 -6.89 8.47 17.78
CA PRO A 284 -5.46 8.78 17.58
C PRO A 284 -4.72 7.99 16.49
N THR A 285 -5.30 6.92 15.92
CA THR A 285 -4.67 6.14 14.84
C THR A 285 -5.52 6.03 13.58
N GLN A 286 -6.70 6.66 13.51
CA GLN A 286 -7.49 6.71 12.27
C GLN A 286 -7.00 7.84 11.36
N TRP A 287 -6.80 7.56 10.08
CA TRP A 287 -6.37 8.54 9.08
C TRP A 287 -7.53 9.48 8.69
N PRO A 288 -7.30 10.79 8.52
CA PRO A 288 -8.38 11.71 8.14
C PRO A 288 -8.81 11.46 6.69
N LEU A 289 -10.12 11.30 6.46
CA LEU A 289 -10.69 11.02 5.14
C LEU A 289 -10.25 12.04 4.08
N HIS A 290 -10.15 13.32 4.44
CA HIS A 290 -9.77 14.39 3.53
C HIS A 290 -8.30 14.33 3.08
N ASN A 291 -7.45 13.58 3.78
CA ASN A 291 -6.05 13.32 3.39
C ASN A 291 -5.87 11.93 2.73
N LEU A 292 -6.94 11.14 2.57
CA LEU A 292 -6.81 9.76 2.09
C LEU A 292 -6.32 9.71 0.64
N GLU A 293 -6.88 10.55 -0.23
CA GLU A 293 -6.55 10.56 -1.66
C GLU A 293 -5.07 10.88 -1.91
N GLU A 294 -4.58 11.98 -1.35
CA GLU A 294 -3.18 12.41 -1.47
C GLU A 294 -2.21 11.33 -0.98
N LEU A 295 -2.50 10.68 0.15
CA LEU A 295 -1.66 9.61 0.67
C LEU A 295 -1.70 8.37 -0.25
N LEU A 296 -2.86 7.98 -0.76
CA LEU A 296 -2.94 6.82 -1.66
C LEU A 296 -2.24 7.07 -2.99
N GLU A 297 -2.32 8.28 -3.55
CA GLU A 297 -1.57 8.66 -4.75
C GLU A 297 -0.04 8.55 -4.52
N GLU A 298 0.44 9.04 -3.38
CA GLU A 298 1.85 8.91 -2.97
C GLU A 298 2.27 7.43 -2.85
N LEU A 299 1.45 6.60 -2.18
CA LEU A 299 1.76 5.18 -1.98
C LEU A 299 1.76 4.40 -3.29
N VAL A 300 0.81 4.66 -4.18
CA VAL A 300 0.79 4.09 -5.53
C VAL A 300 2.08 4.44 -6.27
N ALA A 301 2.49 5.71 -6.26
CA ALA A 301 3.70 6.16 -6.94
C ALA A 301 4.97 5.46 -6.43
N ILE A 302 5.06 5.16 -5.13
CA ILE A 302 6.20 4.42 -4.54
C ILE A 302 6.14 2.94 -4.87
N ALA A 303 4.94 2.35 -4.84
CA ALA A 303 4.74 0.92 -5.06
C ALA A 303 4.97 0.50 -6.52
N VAL A 304 4.84 1.43 -7.47
CA VAL A 304 5.26 1.20 -8.86
C VAL A 304 6.78 0.99 -8.90
N LYS A 305 7.19 -0.29 -8.93
CA LYS A 305 8.60 -0.73 -9.03
C LYS A 305 9.28 -0.28 -10.33
N ASP A 306 8.50 0.13 -11.32
CA ASP A 306 8.93 0.56 -12.65
C ASP A 306 9.07 2.09 -12.74
N LEU A 307 9.88 2.70 -11.87
CA LEU A 307 10.26 4.10 -12.04
C LEU A 307 11.41 4.21 -13.06
N ILE A 308 11.08 4.04 -14.34
CA ILE A 308 11.86 4.59 -15.45
C ILE A 308 10.90 5.32 -16.39
N SER A 309 10.79 6.64 -16.20
CA SER A 309 10.38 7.55 -17.27
C SER A 309 11.53 8.52 -17.52
N ILE A 310 12.42 8.15 -18.42
CA ILE A 310 13.40 9.06 -19.03
C ILE A 310 12.97 9.22 -20.50
N SER A 311 11.87 9.97 -20.71
CA SER A 311 11.22 10.26 -22.01
C SER A 311 10.49 9.10 -22.70
N GLU A 312 9.53 9.45 -23.56
CA GLU A 312 8.76 8.52 -24.42
C GLU A 312 9.62 7.74 -25.44
N THR A 313 10.93 8.01 -25.48
CA THR A 313 11.86 7.54 -26.52
C THR A 313 12.48 6.16 -26.22
N TYR A 314 12.62 5.77 -24.95
CA TYR A 314 13.39 4.56 -24.59
C TYR A 314 12.56 3.59 -23.74
N THR A 315 12.54 2.32 -24.16
CA THR A 315 11.90 1.22 -23.43
C THR A 315 12.83 0.69 -22.32
N ARG A 316 12.28 -0.09 -21.38
CA ARG A 316 13.04 -0.79 -20.33
C ARG A 316 14.22 -1.58 -20.90
N ASP A 317 14.00 -2.29 -22.02
CA ASP A 317 15.03 -3.12 -22.64
C ASP A 317 16.16 -2.27 -23.24
N HIS A 318 15.83 -1.09 -23.80
CA HIS A 318 16.84 -0.13 -24.25
C HIS A 318 17.71 0.36 -23.10
N MET A 319 17.10 0.66 -21.94
CA MET A 319 17.81 1.15 -20.76
C MET A 319 18.74 0.09 -20.15
N LEU A 320 18.24 -1.14 -19.97
CA LEU A 320 19.03 -2.26 -19.47
C LEU A 320 20.19 -2.60 -20.42
N TRP A 321 19.97 -2.48 -21.73
CA TRP A 321 21.01 -2.67 -22.72
C TRP A 321 22.08 -1.57 -22.65
N MET A 322 21.69 -0.30 -22.58
CA MET A 322 22.61 0.83 -22.44
C MET A 322 23.43 0.75 -21.15
N GLU A 323 22.80 0.39 -20.02
CA GLU A 323 23.48 0.20 -18.75
C GLU A 323 24.49 -0.94 -18.82
N LYS A 324 24.10 -2.08 -19.40
CA LYS A 324 24.99 -3.23 -19.60
C LYS A 324 26.20 -2.87 -20.47
N LEU A 325 26.01 -2.05 -21.50
CA LEU A 325 27.07 -1.53 -22.36
C LEU A 325 28.01 -0.58 -21.62
N MET A 326 27.47 0.37 -20.85
CA MET A 326 28.27 1.28 -20.03
C MET A 326 29.13 0.53 -19.03
N LEU A 327 28.58 -0.45 -18.31
CA LEU A 327 29.31 -1.23 -17.32
C LEU A 327 30.41 -2.08 -17.94
N LYS A 328 30.13 -2.67 -19.12
CA LYS A 328 31.12 -3.42 -19.90
C LYS A 328 32.26 -2.51 -20.35
N LYS A 329 31.96 -1.30 -20.85
CA LYS A 329 32.95 -0.32 -21.32
C LYS A 329 33.81 0.23 -20.17
N LEU A 330 33.20 0.45 -19.00
CA LEU A 330 33.89 0.93 -17.80
C LEU A 330 34.58 -0.18 -16.99
N LYS A 331 34.47 -1.45 -17.42
CA LYS A 331 34.98 -2.65 -16.71
C LYS A 331 34.54 -2.73 -15.23
N PHE A 332 33.37 -2.19 -14.89
CA PHE A 332 32.80 -2.31 -13.55
C PHE A 332 31.99 -3.61 -13.40
N ARG A 333 32.15 -4.32 -12.27
CA ARG A 333 31.20 -5.33 -11.80
C ARG A 333 30.31 -4.69 -10.74
N LEU A 334 29.01 -4.89 -10.84
CA LEU A 334 28.04 -4.06 -10.12
C LEU A 334 27.47 -4.76 -8.89
N ASN A 335 27.52 -4.08 -7.74
CA ASN A 335 26.63 -4.31 -6.61
C ASN A 335 25.69 -3.09 -6.53
N VAL A 336 24.46 -3.28 -7.02
CA VAL A 336 23.23 -2.43 -7.04
C VAL A 336 23.36 -0.90 -7.28
N PRO A 337 22.80 -0.30 -8.36
CA PRO A 337 22.90 1.14 -8.58
C PRO A 337 21.66 1.88 -8.07
N THR A 338 21.85 3.01 -7.39
CA THR A 338 20.77 4.01 -7.22
C THR A 338 20.67 4.88 -8.49
N PRO A 339 19.52 5.52 -8.77
CA PRO A 339 19.35 6.42 -9.92
C PRO A 339 20.43 7.52 -10.01
N TYR A 340 20.89 8.01 -8.85
CA TYR A 340 22.01 8.95 -8.74
C TYR A 340 23.33 8.37 -9.30
N VAL A 341 23.65 7.12 -8.96
CA VAL A 341 24.86 6.43 -9.42
C VAL A 341 24.77 6.10 -10.91
N PHE A 342 23.58 5.77 -11.42
CA PHE A 342 23.34 5.63 -12.85
C PHE A 342 23.61 6.94 -13.59
N MET A 343 23.03 8.06 -13.14
CA MET A 343 23.22 9.37 -13.78
C MET A 343 24.69 9.84 -13.74
N LEU A 344 25.38 9.68 -12.62
CA LEU A 344 26.82 10.01 -12.52
C LEU A 344 27.67 9.19 -13.50
N ARG A 345 27.37 7.90 -13.64
CA ARG A 345 28.08 7.02 -14.58
C ARG A 345 27.75 7.35 -16.02
N PHE A 346 26.50 7.69 -16.31
CA PHE A 346 26.06 8.13 -17.63
C PHE A 346 26.80 9.41 -18.06
N LEU A 347 26.86 10.40 -17.18
CA LEU A 347 27.62 11.64 -17.41
C LEU A 347 29.13 11.38 -17.59
N LYS A 348 29.70 10.47 -16.80
CA LYS A 348 31.12 10.09 -16.90
C LYS A 348 31.43 9.29 -18.17
N ALA A 349 30.46 8.53 -18.69
CA ALA A 349 30.59 7.82 -19.95
C ALA A 349 30.34 8.74 -21.17
N ALA A 350 29.49 9.75 -21.02
CA ALA A 350 29.14 10.73 -22.05
C ALA A 350 30.17 11.87 -22.19
N GLN A 351 31.45 11.62 -21.88
CA GLN A 351 32.57 12.58 -21.95
C GLN A 351 32.92 13.05 -23.39
N SER A 352 31.94 13.39 -24.21
CA SER A 352 32.13 13.86 -25.58
C SER A 352 31.38 15.15 -25.93
N ASP A 353 30.72 15.84 -24.99
CA ASP A 353 30.12 17.14 -25.28
C ASP A 353 30.25 18.15 -24.13
N THR A 354 31.20 19.08 -24.26
CA THR A 354 31.47 20.17 -23.31
C THR A 354 30.29 21.13 -23.15
N LYS A 355 29.34 21.21 -24.10
CA LYS A 355 28.12 22.04 -23.95
C LYS A 355 27.04 21.38 -23.09
N VAL A 356 26.97 20.05 -23.05
CA VAL A 356 26.06 19.31 -22.16
C VAL A 356 26.54 19.40 -20.71
N CYS A 357 27.86 19.30 -20.49
CA CYS A 357 28.46 19.51 -19.17
C CYS A 357 28.26 20.95 -18.65
N GLY A 358 28.37 21.97 -19.50
CA GLY A 358 28.24 23.38 -19.07
C GLY A 358 26.84 23.78 -18.60
N ASN A 359 25.79 23.29 -19.28
CA ASN A 359 24.41 23.58 -18.87
C ASN A 359 23.97 22.79 -17.63
N PHE A 360 24.52 21.58 -17.40
CA PHE A 360 24.18 20.75 -16.25
C PHE A 360 25.06 21.01 -15.02
N GLN A 361 26.31 21.46 -15.17
CA GLN A 361 27.09 21.98 -14.04
C GLN A 361 26.37 23.14 -13.37
N ASN A 362 25.66 23.99 -14.11
CA ASN A 362 24.82 25.05 -13.53
C ASN A 362 23.62 24.50 -12.75
N VAL A 363 23.06 23.35 -13.14
CA VAL A 363 21.95 22.69 -12.40
C VAL A 363 22.46 22.01 -11.12
N LEU A 364 23.66 21.43 -11.15
CA LEU A 364 24.29 20.84 -9.95
C LEU A 364 24.89 21.91 -9.01
N LEU A 365 25.35 23.06 -9.55
CA LEU A 365 25.82 24.20 -8.76
C LEU A 365 24.67 24.98 -8.11
N LEU A 366 23.47 24.98 -8.70
CA LEU A 366 22.26 25.51 -8.05
C LEU A 366 21.92 24.76 -6.75
N GLU A 367 22.27 23.47 -6.62
CA GLU A 367 22.15 22.74 -5.35
C GLU A 367 23.24 23.12 -4.31
N LEU A 368 24.34 23.74 -4.72
CA LEU A 368 25.47 24.08 -3.83
C LEU A 368 25.54 25.57 -3.46
N GLU A 369 25.00 26.48 -4.26
CA GLU A 369 24.97 27.92 -3.93
C GLU A 369 23.69 28.37 -3.20
N GLU A 370 22.57 27.63 -3.25
CA GLU A 370 21.35 27.97 -2.51
C GLU A 370 21.38 27.65 -0.99
N THR A 371 22.51 27.17 -0.44
CA THR A 371 22.69 27.03 1.01
C THR A 371 23.06 28.34 1.71
N GLY A 372 22.67 29.49 1.14
CA GLY A 372 23.12 30.81 1.54
C GLY A 372 22.02 31.84 1.78
N ASN A 373 20.85 31.46 2.30
CA ASN A 373 20.01 32.28 3.20
C ASN A 373 18.68 31.59 3.51
N PHE A 374 18.53 31.15 4.75
CA PHE A 374 17.27 30.62 5.27
C PHE A 374 16.20 31.72 5.37
N SER A 375 15.08 31.55 4.67
CA SER A 375 13.77 31.84 5.25
C SER A 375 12.91 30.58 5.14
N ARG A 376 12.50 30.04 6.30
CA ARG A 376 11.66 28.86 6.39
C ARG A 376 10.28 29.16 5.77
N SER A 377 9.99 28.57 4.63
CA SER A 377 8.62 28.29 4.19
C SER A 377 8.27 26.86 4.63
N LYS A 378 7.17 26.72 5.38
CA LYS A 378 6.60 25.41 5.75
C LYS A 378 5.96 24.81 4.49
N SER A 379 6.06 23.49 4.35
CA SER A 379 5.44 22.61 3.33
C SER A 379 6.00 22.67 1.90
N SER A 380 7.01 21.82 1.62
CA SER A 380 7.20 21.01 0.38
C SER A 380 8.67 20.57 0.26
N HIS A 381 8.96 19.27 0.35
CA HIS A 381 10.31 18.70 0.14
C HIS A 381 10.39 17.89 -1.16
N PHE A 382 9.92 18.46 -2.27
CA PHE A 382 10.28 18.01 -3.61
C PHE A 382 10.41 19.24 -4.52
N LEU A 383 11.62 19.49 -5.04
CA LEU A 383 11.85 20.48 -6.07
C LEU A 383 11.65 19.80 -7.43
N TYR A 384 10.58 20.14 -8.13
CA TYR A 384 10.34 19.68 -9.49
C TYR A 384 11.07 20.64 -10.45
N VAL A 385 12.11 20.18 -11.14
CA VAL A 385 12.72 20.95 -12.24
C VAL A 385 12.31 20.31 -13.57
N PRO A 386 11.35 20.88 -14.31
CA PRO A 386 11.01 20.36 -15.63
C PRO A 386 12.08 20.82 -16.63
N VAL A 387 13.17 20.07 -16.76
CA VAL A 387 14.13 20.32 -17.85
C VAL A 387 13.58 19.64 -19.11
N LYS A 388 12.96 20.43 -19.98
CA LYS A 388 12.55 19.98 -21.32
C LYS A 388 13.79 19.92 -22.23
N LEU A 389 14.48 18.79 -22.25
CA LEU A 389 15.58 18.55 -23.19
C LEU A 389 15.02 18.13 -24.55
N ASN A 390 14.83 19.09 -25.44
CA ASN A 390 14.68 18.80 -26.86
C ASN A 390 16.07 18.54 -27.45
N LEU A 391 16.40 17.27 -27.70
CA LEU A 391 17.54 16.91 -28.52
C LEU A 391 17.14 17.01 -29.98
N SER A 392 17.87 17.81 -30.78
CA SER A 392 17.69 17.85 -32.23
C SER A 392 18.13 16.52 -32.85
N SER A 393 17.52 16.13 -33.96
CA SER A 393 17.81 14.90 -34.71
C SER A 393 19.30 14.75 -35.06
N GLU A 394 19.98 15.86 -35.31
CA GLU A 394 21.43 15.92 -35.57
C GLU A 394 22.29 15.47 -34.36
N ARG A 395 21.78 15.63 -33.13
CA ARG A 395 22.49 15.21 -31.90
C ARG A 395 22.33 13.72 -31.61
N GLU A 396 21.25 13.11 -32.07
CA GLU A 396 21.01 11.66 -31.96
C GLU A 396 21.97 10.88 -32.87
N GLU A 397 22.26 11.41 -34.06
CA GLU A 397 23.23 10.86 -35.01
C GLU A 397 24.67 10.92 -34.47
N ASN A 398 25.05 12.02 -33.82
CA ASN A 398 26.39 12.17 -33.21
C ASN A 398 26.63 11.19 -32.07
N ILE A 399 25.59 10.87 -31.26
CA ILE A 399 25.67 9.84 -30.24
C ILE A 399 25.82 8.46 -30.91
N ARG A 400 25.02 8.13 -31.93
CA ARG A 400 25.16 6.86 -32.64
C ARG A 400 26.55 6.69 -33.27
N ALA A 401 27.08 7.73 -33.91
CA ALA A 401 28.40 7.73 -34.53
C ALA A 401 29.55 7.51 -33.52
N ALA A 402 29.47 8.15 -32.34
CA ALA A 402 30.47 8.00 -31.27
C ALA A 402 30.52 6.59 -30.65
N PHE A 403 29.49 5.75 -30.86
CA PHE A 403 29.42 4.38 -30.35
C PHE A 403 29.56 3.29 -31.43
N THR A 404 29.63 3.65 -32.71
CA THR A 404 29.90 2.70 -33.82
C THR A 404 31.38 2.59 -34.21
N GLU A 405 32.25 3.55 -33.85
CA GLU A 405 33.66 3.54 -34.24
C GLU A 405 34.62 2.79 -33.30
N THR A 406 34.11 2.08 -32.30
CA THR A 406 34.93 1.15 -31.50
C THR A 406 34.26 -0.22 -31.53
N GLY A 407 34.82 -1.11 -32.36
CA GLY A 407 34.27 -2.42 -32.73
C GLY A 407 33.97 -3.39 -31.60
#